data_AF-A0A973SC54-F1
#
_entry.id   AF-A0A973SC54-F1
#
_cell.length_a   1.000
_cell.length_b   1.000
_cell.length_c   1.000
_cell.angle_alpha   90.00
_cell.angle_beta   90.00
_cell.angle_gamma   90.00
#
_symmetry.space_group_name_H-M   'P 1'
#
loop_
_entity.id
_entity.type
_entity.pdbx_description
1 polymer ?
#
loop_
_entity_poly.entity_id
_entity_poly.type
_entity_poly.pdbx_seq_one_letter_code
_entity_poly.pdbx_strand_id
1 'polypeptide(L)'
;LDPGSSLSLDLSVERNVITGTWRERTGPEGYYIGATYHGAMQLLAQPTGRRLIGKWVGFGKDMDVNSGPWELSFLNRSTTPAVIERYAEPPTV
;
A
#
# COMPACT_ATOMS: atom_id res chain seq x y z
N LEU A 1 -7.21 7.28 -1.37
CA LEU A 1 -6.15 7.76 -2.26
C LEU A 1 -6.78 8.82 -3.15
N ASP A 2 -6.19 9.99 -3.23
CA ASP A 2 -6.71 11.05 -4.10
C ASP A 2 -6.68 10.57 -5.56
N PRO A 3 -7.68 10.91 -6.40
CA PRO A 3 -7.69 10.54 -7.82
C PRO A 3 -6.37 10.87 -8.51
N GLY A 4 -5.78 9.88 -9.20
CA GLY A 4 -4.49 10.03 -9.87
C GLY A 4 -3.25 9.78 -9.00
N SER A 5 -3.41 9.43 -7.72
CA SER A 5 -2.30 8.97 -6.88
C SER A 5 -1.88 7.54 -7.25
N SER A 6 -0.59 7.23 -7.16
CA SER A 6 -0.06 5.88 -7.39
C SER A 6 0.74 5.38 -6.19
N LEU A 7 0.56 4.10 -5.88
CA LEU A 7 1.29 3.40 -4.82
C LEU A 7 2.09 2.26 -5.46
N SER A 8 3.38 2.19 -5.15
CA SER A 8 4.25 1.06 -5.51
C SER A 8 4.85 0.42 -4.26
N LEU A 9 4.94 -0.90 -4.26
CA LEU A 9 5.54 -1.70 -3.19
C LEU A 9 6.68 -2.54 -3.77
N ASP A 10 7.82 -2.55 -3.08
CA ASP A 10 8.93 -3.47 -3.35
C ASP A 10 9.15 -4.32 -2.10
N LEU A 11 8.87 -5.62 -2.21
CA LEU A 11 8.74 -6.54 -1.08
C LEU A 11 9.61 -7.78 -1.26
N SER A 12 10.34 -8.13 -0.21
CA SER A 12 11.03 -9.41 -0.05
C SER A 12 10.27 -10.31 0.91
N VAL A 13 10.23 -11.61 0.61
CA VAL A 13 9.49 -12.60 1.38
C VAL A 13 10.43 -13.67 1.92
N GLU A 14 10.43 -13.86 3.23
CA GLU A 14 11.09 -14.97 3.91
C GLU A 14 10.07 -15.70 4.80
N ARG A 15 9.68 -16.91 4.38
CA ARG A 15 8.62 -17.71 5.03
C ARG A 15 7.32 -16.90 5.16
N ASN A 16 6.92 -16.57 6.38
CA ASN A 16 5.72 -15.79 6.70
C ASN A 16 6.04 -14.32 7.03
N VAL A 17 7.28 -13.89 6.81
CA VAL A 17 7.74 -12.52 7.05
C VAL A 17 7.92 -11.82 5.70
N ILE A 18 7.33 -10.64 5.55
CA ILE A 18 7.42 -9.81 4.36
C ILE A 18 7.96 -8.46 4.78
N THR A 19 9.09 -8.05 4.20
CA THR A 19 9.75 -6.77 4.49
C THR A 19 9.94 -6.02 3.19
N GLY A 20 9.82 -4.71 3.22
CA GLY A 20 10.10 -3.94 2.02
C GLY A 20 9.88 -2.45 2.16
N THR A 21 9.74 -1.80 1.01
CA THR A 21 9.49 -0.36 0.93
C THR A 21 8.19 -0.06 0.21
N TRP A 22 7.64 1.09 0.52
CA TRP A 22 6.50 1.65 -0.19
C TRP A 22 6.85 3.04 -0.69
N ARG A 23 6.25 3.41 -1.82
CA ARG A 23 6.34 4.74 -2.39
C ARG A 23 4.98 5.16 -2.88
N GLU A 24 4.52 6.31 -2.43
CA GLU A 24 3.30 6.94 -2.89
C GLU A 24 3.65 8.22 -3.64
N ARG A 25 3.07 8.39 -4.82
CA ARG A 25 3.03 9.67 -5.53
C ARG A 25 1.60 10.17 -5.45
N THR A 26 1.37 11.29 -4.75
CA THR A 26 0.04 11.89 -4.67
C THR A 26 -0.37 12.45 -6.03
N GLY A 27 -1.69 12.55 -6.27
CA GLY A 27 -2.23 13.15 -7.49
C GLY A 27 -1.69 14.57 -7.76
N PRO A 28 -1.76 15.05 -9.01
CA PRO A 28 -1.32 16.39 -9.37
C PRO A 28 -2.20 17.50 -8.77
N GLU A 29 -3.39 17.15 -8.29
CA GLU A 29 -4.35 18.03 -7.64
C GLU A 29 -4.47 17.66 -6.15
N GLY A 30 -4.73 18.64 -5.27
CA GLY A 30 -4.86 18.44 -3.82
C GLY A 30 -3.73 19.02 -2.98
N TYR A 31 -3.81 18.87 -1.66
CA TYR A 31 -2.91 19.52 -0.68
C TYR A 31 -1.43 19.10 -0.82
N TYR A 32 -1.15 17.93 -1.40
CA TYR A 32 0.20 17.38 -1.53
C TYR A 32 0.79 17.47 -2.96
N ILE A 33 0.07 18.04 -3.93
CA ILE A 33 0.52 18.44 -5.29
C ILE A 33 1.70 17.60 -5.84
N GLY A 34 1.46 16.33 -6.16
CA GLY A 34 2.49 15.48 -6.77
C GLY A 34 3.71 15.12 -5.90
N ALA A 35 3.66 15.34 -4.58
CA ALA A 35 4.70 14.92 -3.66
C ALA A 35 4.91 13.40 -3.71
N THR A 36 6.17 13.00 -3.50
CA THR A 36 6.52 11.60 -3.33
C THR A 36 6.80 11.34 -1.86
N TYR A 37 6.02 10.47 -1.26
CA TYR A 37 6.30 9.89 0.05
C TYR A 37 6.84 8.48 -0.11
N HIS A 38 7.68 8.06 0.84
CA HIS A 38 8.19 6.70 0.87
C HIS A 38 8.58 6.30 2.28
N GLY A 39 8.77 5.00 2.46
CA GLY A 39 9.28 4.46 3.70
C GLY A 39 9.36 2.95 3.66
N ALA A 40 9.36 2.33 4.85
CA ALA A 40 9.49 0.90 4.99
C ALA A 40 8.19 0.27 5.50
N MET A 41 8.05 -1.04 5.30
CA MET A 41 6.98 -1.82 5.89
C MET A 41 7.46 -3.21 6.30
N GLN A 42 6.84 -3.72 7.35
CA GLN A 42 7.03 -5.06 7.87
C GLN A 42 5.66 -5.69 8.05
N LEU A 43 5.41 -6.78 7.33
CA LEU A 43 4.16 -7.53 7.35
C LEU A 43 4.41 -9.00 7.72
N LEU A 44 3.40 -9.62 8.30
CA LEU A 44 3.37 -11.05 8.59
C LEU A 44 2.19 -11.70 7.84
N ALA A 45 2.46 -12.79 7.14
CA ALA A 45 1.43 -13.62 6.55
C ALA A 45 0.70 -14.42 7.61
N GLN A 46 -0.63 -14.36 7.59
CA GLN A 46 -1.46 -15.29 8.34
C GLN A 46 -1.31 -16.73 7.78
N PRO A 47 -1.54 -17.78 8.58
CA PRO A 47 -1.34 -19.17 8.15
C PRO A 47 -2.06 -19.58 6.87
N THR A 48 -3.21 -18.97 6.58
CA THR A 48 -4.01 -19.25 5.37
C THR A 48 -3.45 -18.57 4.11
N GLY A 49 -2.46 -17.67 4.25
CA GLY A 49 -1.93 -16.84 3.17
C GLY A 49 -2.93 -15.82 2.63
N ARG A 50 -4.10 -15.65 3.26
CA ARG A 50 -5.16 -14.76 2.77
C ARG A 50 -5.04 -13.32 3.26
N ARG A 51 -4.19 -13.05 4.24
CA ARG A 51 -3.94 -11.72 4.79
C ARG A 51 -2.48 -11.54 5.17
N LEU A 52 -1.96 -10.37 4.88
CA LEU A 52 -0.70 -9.86 5.43
C LEU A 52 -1.03 -8.69 6.35
N ILE A 53 -0.59 -8.72 7.60
CA ILE A 53 -0.84 -7.66 8.59
C ILE A 53 0.49 -7.17 9.13
N GLY A 54 0.62 -5.87 9.34
CA GLY A 54 1.79 -5.32 9.99
C GLY A 54 1.75 -3.82 10.12
N LYS A 55 2.92 -3.19 9.94
CA LYS A 55 3.08 -1.74 10.08
C LYS A 55 3.87 -1.16 8.93
N TRP A 56 3.56 0.10 8.62
CA TRP A 56 4.39 0.95 7.79
C TRP A 56 5.08 2.01 8.66
N VAL A 57 6.21 2.52 8.17
CA VAL A 57 6.88 3.73 8.66
C VAL A 57 7.18 4.64 7.47
N GLY A 58 7.08 5.94 7.66
CA GLY A 58 7.37 6.97 6.66
C GLY A 58 7.51 8.33 7.32
N PHE A 59 7.44 9.40 6.55
CA PHE A 59 7.57 10.77 7.04
C PHE A 59 6.45 11.67 6.54
N GLY A 60 6.08 12.68 7.34
CA GLY A 60 5.12 13.71 6.97
C GLY A 60 5.77 14.98 6.43
N LYS A 61 4.95 15.95 6.03
CA LYS A 61 5.40 17.27 5.55
C LYS A 61 6.28 18.03 6.56
N ASP A 62 6.06 17.81 7.86
CA ASP A 62 6.75 18.50 8.95
C ASP A 62 8.01 17.74 9.39
N MET A 63 8.51 16.81 8.56
CA MET A 63 9.67 15.94 8.82
C MET A 63 9.51 14.99 10.02
N ASP A 64 8.30 14.86 10.56
CA ASP A 64 7.98 13.87 11.58
C ASP A 64 7.91 12.46 10.98
N VAL A 65 8.48 11.49 11.70
CA VAL A 65 8.38 10.07 11.37
C VAL A 65 7.03 9.55 11.85
N ASN A 66 6.24 9.05 10.92
CA ASN A 66 4.94 8.46 11.17
C ASN A 66 4.99 6.95 10.99
N SER A 67 4.17 6.24 11.77
CA SER A 67 3.95 4.81 11.57
C SER A 67 2.49 4.47 11.80
N GLY A 68 2.01 3.43 11.13
CA GLY A 68 0.62 3.02 11.25
C GLY A 68 0.40 1.55 10.88
N PRO A 69 -0.80 1.01 11.16
CA PRO A 69 -1.15 -0.32 10.74
C PRO A 69 -1.23 -0.41 9.21
N TRP A 70 -0.91 -1.58 8.68
CA TRP A 70 -1.13 -1.91 7.27
C TRP A 70 -1.71 -3.33 7.15
N GLU A 71 -2.64 -3.51 6.22
CA GLU A 71 -3.19 -4.82 5.87
C GLU A 71 -3.25 -4.97 4.34
N LEU A 72 -2.82 -6.13 3.84
CA LEU A 72 -3.08 -6.58 2.48
C LEU A 72 -3.97 -7.82 2.54
N SER A 73 -5.17 -7.71 2.00
CA SER A 73 -6.17 -8.79 1.97
C SER A 73 -6.25 -9.41 0.58
N PHE A 74 -6.18 -10.73 0.50
CA PHE A 74 -6.26 -11.48 -0.75
C PHE A 74 -7.72 -11.58 -1.21
N LEU A 75 -8.08 -10.83 -2.26
CA LEU A 75 -9.46 -10.74 -2.74
C LEU A 75 -9.81 -11.83 -3.76
N ASN A 76 -8.97 -12.04 -4.78
CA ASN A 76 -9.25 -12.98 -5.86
C ASN A 76 -7.97 -13.59 -6.44
N ARG A 77 -8.05 -14.84 -6.91
CA ARG A 77 -6.98 -15.55 -7.64
C ARG A 77 -6.94 -15.21 -9.13
N SER A 78 -8.07 -14.78 -9.69
CA SER A 78 -8.18 -14.44 -11.10
C SER A 78 -7.69 -13.03 -11.36
N THR A 79 -6.93 -12.86 -12.42
CA THR A 79 -6.49 -11.56 -12.97
C THR A 79 -7.17 -11.25 -14.30
N THR A 80 -8.35 -11.83 -14.54
CA THR A 80 -9.13 -11.51 -15.75
C THR A 80 -9.57 -10.04 -15.74
N PRO A 81 -9.76 -9.41 -16.92
CA PRO A 81 -10.15 -7.99 -17.00
C PRO A 81 -11.39 -7.67 -16.15
N ALA A 82 -12.42 -8.51 -16.20
CA ALA A 82 -13.64 -8.34 -15.42
C ALA A 82 -13.41 -8.37 -13.89
N VAL A 83 -12.42 -9.14 -13.41
CA VAL A 83 -12.07 -9.18 -11.98
C VAL A 83 -11.24 -7.94 -11.61
N ILE A 84 -10.33 -7.50 -12.47
CA ILE A 84 -9.55 -6.29 -12.25
C ILE A 84 -10.47 -5.07 -12.20
N GLU A 85 -11.37 -4.92 -13.17
CA GLU A 85 -12.32 -3.81 -13.26
C GLU A 85 -13.19 -3.69 -12.00
N ARG A 86 -13.70 -4.82 -11.49
CA ARG A 86 -14.46 -4.88 -10.23
C ARG A 86 -13.72 -4.32 -9.01
N TYR A 87 -12.39 -4.39 -8.99
CA TYR A 87 -11.57 -3.92 -7.86
C TYR A 87 -10.75 -2.66 -8.19
N ALA A 88 -10.92 -2.08 -9.37
CA ALA A 88 -10.26 -0.85 -9.80
C ALA A 88 -11.02 0.42 -9.39
N GLU A 89 -12.06 0.27 -8.57
CA GLU A 89 -12.85 1.39 -8.06
C GLU A 89 -12.01 2.23 -7.09
N PRO A 90 -11.93 3.57 -7.28
CA PRO A 90 -11.34 4.46 -6.30
C PRO A 90 -12.06 4.30 -4.95
N PRO A 91 -11.35 4.42 -3.82
CA PRO A 91 -12.00 4.39 -2.52
C PRO A 91 -13.02 5.53 -2.43
N THR A 92 -14.28 5.19 -2.16
CA THR A 92 -15.32 6.15 -1.85
C THR A 92 -15.00 6.77 -0.48
N VAL A 93 -14.78 8.08 -0.46
CA VAL A 93 -14.49 8.87 0.75
C VAL A 93 -15.73 8.96 1.62
#